data_AF-A0A955W5V3-F1
#
_entry.id   AF-A0A955W5V3-F1
#
_cell.length_a   1.000
_cell.length_b   1.000
_cell.length_c   1.000
_cell.angle_alpha   90.00
_cell.angle_beta   90.00
_cell.angle_gamma   90.00
#
_symmetry.space_group_name_H-M   'P 1'
#
loop_
_entity.id
_entity.type
_entity.pdbx_description
1 polymer ?
#
loop_
_entity_poly.entity_id
_entity_poly.type
_entity_poly.pdbx_seq_one_letter_code
_entity_poly.pdbx_strand_id
1 'polypeptide(L)'
;DLAAVSIEASGAAAVADGLNAFLDARVAAWTGGALDLAPLHRAGSGAHGEGRGVLYQRPCDPASEHPGRLDGPPRRRFDPRSLPAAFPQAIGHIRDGKCRQLMPAWCPSGPAVDGALRSLVVSGQDVRYQLGCAPEARLLFTDAGMWHVASERYELLDLAARRPLTRP
;
A
#
# COMPACT_ATOMS: atom_id res chain seq x y z
N ASP A 1 -5.68 -13.96 -0.17
CA ASP A 1 -6.76 -14.86 0.22
C ASP A 1 -6.64 -15.04 1.72
N LEU A 2 -7.51 -14.38 2.49
CA LEU A 2 -7.47 -14.43 3.96
C LEU A 2 -7.94 -15.80 4.45
N ALA A 3 -8.87 -16.43 3.73
CA ALA A 3 -9.36 -17.76 4.06
C ALA A 3 -8.26 -18.83 3.94
N ALA A 4 -7.32 -18.65 2.99
CA ALA A 4 -6.16 -19.54 2.84
C ALA A 4 -5.21 -19.56 4.06
N VAL A 5 -5.36 -18.62 5.00
CA VAL A 5 -4.64 -18.59 6.29
C VAL A 5 -5.59 -18.57 7.48
N SER A 6 -6.82 -19.05 7.30
CA SER A 6 -7.83 -19.14 8.35
C SER A 6 -8.18 -17.80 9.00
N ILE A 7 -8.04 -16.68 8.27
CA ILE A 7 -8.51 -15.37 8.70
C ILE A 7 -9.92 -15.16 8.14
N GLU A 8 -10.92 -15.17 9.01
CA GLU A 8 -12.29 -14.86 8.63
C GLU A 8 -12.47 -13.36 8.36
N ALA A 9 -13.05 -13.02 7.21
CA ALA A 9 -13.36 -11.64 6.84
C ALA A 9 -14.68 -11.15 7.44
N SER A 10 -14.88 -11.37 8.75
CA SER A 10 -16.11 -11.03 9.49
C SER A 10 -16.16 -9.57 9.97
N GLY A 11 -15.01 -8.88 10.02
CA GLY A 11 -14.91 -7.47 10.37
C GLY A 11 -13.47 -6.96 10.38
N ALA A 12 -13.28 -5.64 10.34
CA ALA A 12 -11.95 -5.02 10.25
C ALA A 12 -11.04 -5.38 11.44
N ALA A 13 -11.59 -5.42 12.67
CA ALA A 13 -10.86 -5.82 13.86
C ALA A 13 -10.41 -7.28 13.79
N ALA A 14 -11.32 -8.21 13.48
CA ALA A 14 -10.99 -9.63 13.35
C ALA A 14 -9.94 -9.89 12.26
N VAL A 15 -10.03 -9.18 11.13
CA VAL A 15 -9.01 -9.27 10.07
C VAL A 15 -7.66 -8.74 10.56
N ALA A 16 -7.63 -7.61 11.25
CA ALA A 16 -6.39 -7.05 11.81
C ALA A 16 -5.76 -8.00 12.83
N ASP A 17 -6.54 -8.53 13.77
CA ASP A 17 -6.09 -9.48 14.78
C ASP A 17 -5.54 -10.75 14.13
N GLY A 18 -6.24 -11.30 13.13
CA GLY A 18 -5.79 -12.47 12.38
C GLY A 18 -4.49 -12.22 11.60
N LEU A 19 -4.35 -11.05 10.97
CA LEU A 19 -3.12 -10.68 10.25
C LEU A 19 -1.94 -10.50 11.21
N ASN A 20 -2.15 -9.87 12.37
CA ASN A 20 -1.12 -9.70 13.39
C ASN A 20 -0.70 -11.06 13.97
N ALA A 21 -1.66 -11.89 14.37
CA ALA A 21 -1.37 -13.23 14.90
C ALA A 21 -0.62 -14.10 13.87
N PHE A 22 -0.97 -14.00 12.58
CA PHE A 22 -0.22 -14.68 11.52
C PHE A 22 1.23 -14.19 11.47
N LEU A 23 1.46 -12.87 11.46
CA LEU A 23 2.81 -12.31 11.42
C LEU A 23 3.63 -12.72 12.65
N ASP A 24 3.04 -12.60 13.84
CA ASP A 24 3.68 -12.97 15.11
C ASP A 24 4.11 -14.44 15.11
N ALA A 25 3.23 -15.34 14.64
CA ALA A 25 3.55 -16.75 14.52
C ALA A 25 4.72 -17.01 13.55
N ARG A 26 4.77 -16.30 12.41
CA ARG A 26 5.87 -16.43 11.43
C ARG A 26 7.18 -15.90 11.98
N VAL A 27 7.15 -14.77 12.68
CA VAL A 27 8.35 -14.18 13.32
C VAL A 27 8.85 -15.09 14.44
N ALA A 28 7.95 -15.61 15.29
CA ALA A 28 8.33 -16.51 16.37
C ALA A 28 8.98 -17.81 15.88
N ALA A 29 8.52 -18.33 14.73
CA ALA A 29 9.09 -19.52 14.10
C ALA A 29 10.34 -19.23 13.24
N TRP A 30 10.71 -17.97 13.04
CA TRP A 30 11.78 -17.59 12.13
C TRP A 30 13.15 -17.77 12.78
N THR A 31 13.97 -18.64 12.18
CA THR A 31 15.31 -18.96 12.68
C THR A 31 16.45 -18.39 11.83
N GLY A 32 16.13 -17.69 10.73
CA GLY A 32 17.09 -17.11 9.80
C GLY A 32 16.62 -17.17 8.34
N GLY A 33 17.37 -16.52 7.43
CA GLY A 33 16.99 -16.43 6.01
C GLY A 33 15.81 -15.48 5.76
N ALA A 34 15.16 -15.58 4.61
CA ALA A 34 14.00 -14.74 4.29
C ALA A 34 12.76 -15.17 5.11
N LEU A 35 12.05 -14.20 5.68
CA LEU A 35 10.78 -14.47 6.37
C LEU A 35 9.71 -14.87 5.34
N ASP A 36 9.20 -16.11 5.44
CA ASP A 36 8.12 -16.59 4.58
C ASP A 36 6.75 -16.15 5.13
N LEU A 37 6.06 -15.34 4.33
CA LEU A 37 4.75 -14.80 4.60
C LEU A 37 3.70 -15.33 3.61
N ALA A 38 4.00 -16.40 2.87
CA ALA A 38 3.04 -17.02 1.97
C ALA A 38 1.82 -17.56 2.74
N PRO A 39 0.61 -17.51 2.15
CA PRO A 39 0.26 -16.91 0.86
C PRO A 39 -0.01 -15.40 0.89
N LEU A 40 0.05 -14.75 2.07
CA LEU A 40 -0.28 -13.33 2.24
C LEU A 40 0.70 -12.40 1.54
N HIS A 41 1.95 -12.83 1.41
CA HIS A 41 2.97 -12.23 0.58
C HIS A 41 3.75 -13.34 -0.13
N ARG A 42 3.90 -13.20 -1.45
CA ARG A 42 4.75 -14.05 -2.28
C ARG A 42 5.78 -13.14 -2.94
N ALA A 43 7.05 -13.34 -2.60
CA ALA A 43 8.14 -12.59 -3.21
C ALA A 43 8.16 -12.84 -4.73
N GLY A 44 8.58 -11.82 -5.49
CA GLY A 44 8.82 -12.00 -6.91
C GLY A 44 10.09 -12.81 -7.14
N SER A 45 10.15 -13.55 -8.24
CA SER A 45 11.34 -14.28 -8.66
C SER A 45 11.41 -14.34 -10.19
N GLY A 46 12.58 -14.67 -10.75
CA GLY A 46 12.69 -14.91 -12.19
C GLY A 46 11.75 -16.02 -12.68
N ALA A 47 11.46 -17.01 -11.83
CA ALA A 47 10.60 -18.14 -12.17
C ALA A 47 9.09 -17.83 -12.03
N HIS A 48 8.72 -16.95 -11.10
CA HIS A 48 7.30 -16.68 -10.76
C HIS A 48 6.85 -15.26 -11.13
N GLY A 49 7.75 -14.44 -11.66
CA GLY A 49 7.50 -13.07 -12.06
C GLY A 49 7.37 -12.12 -10.86
N GLU A 50 6.53 -11.10 -11.02
CA GLU A 50 6.35 -10.08 -10.00
C GLU A 50 5.74 -10.65 -8.70
N GLY A 51 6.24 -10.17 -7.56
CA GLY A 51 5.67 -10.52 -6.26
C GLY A 51 4.21 -10.10 -6.13
N ARG A 52 3.43 -10.83 -5.34
CA ARG A 52 1.97 -10.70 -5.17
C ARG A 52 1.58 -10.91 -3.71
N GLY A 53 0.35 -10.57 -3.33
CA GLY A 53 -0.18 -10.84 -2.00
C GLY A 53 -0.95 -9.66 -1.43
N VAL A 54 -1.71 -9.89 -0.35
CA VAL A 54 -2.48 -8.83 0.31
C VAL A 54 -1.56 -7.73 0.89
N LEU A 55 -0.36 -8.12 1.33
CA LEU A 55 0.65 -7.20 1.84
C LEU A 55 1.49 -6.54 0.72
N TYR A 56 1.18 -6.84 -0.54
CA TYR A 56 2.00 -6.45 -1.68
C TYR A 56 1.16 -5.96 -2.87
N GLN A 57 0.08 -5.22 -2.57
CA GLN A 57 -0.76 -4.58 -3.59
C GLN A 57 -0.42 -3.09 -3.73
N ARG A 58 -0.70 -2.53 -4.90
CA ARG A 58 -0.55 -1.11 -5.19
C ARG A 58 -1.82 -0.60 -5.87
N PRO A 59 -2.29 0.62 -5.57
CA PRO A 59 -3.36 1.21 -6.34
C PRO A 59 -2.89 1.45 -7.78
N CYS A 60 -3.80 1.32 -8.72
CA CYS A 60 -3.59 1.73 -10.11
C CYS A 60 -4.89 2.29 -10.69
N ASP A 61 -4.76 3.01 -11.80
CA ASP A 61 -5.86 3.31 -12.70
C ASP A 61 -6.13 2.09 -13.59
N PRO A 62 -7.27 1.39 -13.43
CA PRO A 62 -7.59 0.21 -14.24
C PRO A 62 -7.61 0.48 -15.74
N ALA A 63 -7.88 1.72 -16.17
CA ALA A 63 -7.87 2.08 -17.59
C ALA A 63 -6.44 2.04 -18.20
N SER A 64 -5.41 2.10 -17.35
CA SER A 64 -3.99 2.12 -17.75
C SER A 64 -3.25 0.80 -17.47
N GLU A 65 -3.93 -0.21 -16.90
CA GLU A 65 -3.29 -1.43 -16.40
C GLU A 65 -3.81 -2.67 -17.14
N HIS A 66 -2.95 -3.69 -17.25
CA HIS A 66 -3.35 -4.95 -17.88
C HIS A 66 -4.35 -5.71 -16.98
N PRO A 67 -5.51 -6.18 -17.49
CA PRO A 67 -6.56 -6.83 -16.68
C PRO A 67 -6.04 -7.98 -15.80
N GLY A 68 -5.17 -8.85 -16.33
CA GLY A 68 -4.56 -9.96 -15.58
C GLY A 68 -3.70 -9.56 -14.35
N ARG A 69 -3.41 -8.27 -14.15
CA ARG A 69 -2.74 -7.76 -12.92
C ARG A 69 -3.73 -7.38 -11.82
N LEU A 70 -5.01 -7.22 -12.17
CA LEU A 70 -6.15 -6.97 -11.29
C LEU A 70 -6.86 -8.27 -10.86
N ASP A 71 -6.79 -9.30 -11.71
CA ASP A 71 -7.49 -10.58 -11.50
C ASP A 71 -6.97 -11.41 -10.33
N GLY A 72 -7.92 -12.00 -9.60
CA GLY A 72 -7.74 -13.12 -8.66
C GLY A 72 -6.87 -12.84 -7.42
N PRO A 73 -7.02 -13.60 -6.32
CA PRO A 73 -6.00 -13.63 -5.28
C PRO A 73 -4.85 -14.60 -5.67
N PRO A 74 -3.58 -14.24 -5.40
CA PRO A 74 -3.12 -12.94 -4.95
C PRO A 74 -2.96 -11.96 -6.14
N ARG A 75 -3.73 -10.87 -6.14
CA ARG A 75 -3.58 -9.77 -7.11
C ARG A 75 -2.39 -8.90 -6.75
N ARG A 76 -1.91 -8.16 -7.74
CA ARG A 76 -0.76 -7.24 -7.62
C ARG A 76 -1.21 -5.78 -7.61
N ARG A 77 -2.37 -5.49 -8.21
CA ARG A 77 -2.95 -4.16 -8.30
C ARG A 77 -4.39 -4.18 -7.86
N PHE A 78 -4.93 -3.01 -7.56
CA PHE A 78 -6.34 -2.84 -7.28
C PHE A 78 -6.80 -1.45 -7.69
N ASP A 79 -8.09 -1.33 -7.99
CA ASP A 79 -8.75 -0.05 -8.17
C ASP A 79 -9.03 0.59 -6.80
N PRO A 80 -8.46 1.76 -6.48
CA PRO A 80 -8.68 2.41 -5.18
C PRO A 80 -10.15 2.79 -4.93
N ARG A 81 -11.00 2.90 -5.97
CA ARG A 81 -12.45 3.12 -5.82
C ARG A 81 -13.16 1.97 -5.11
N SER A 82 -12.59 0.76 -5.16
CA SER A 82 -13.11 -0.42 -4.47
C SER A 82 -12.79 -0.47 -2.98
N LEU A 83 -11.98 0.47 -2.47
CA LEU A 83 -11.62 0.47 -1.06
C LEU A 83 -12.84 0.80 -0.16
N PRO A 84 -12.86 0.29 1.09
CA PRO A 84 -13.93 0.62 2.05
C PRO A 84 -13.94 2.09 2.51
N ALA A 85 -15.14 2.70 2.49
CA ALA A 85 -15.53 4.00 3.06
C ALA A 85 -14.82 4.43 4.35
N ALA A 86 -14.85 3.49 5.28
CA ALA A 86 -14.95 3.80 6.70
C ALA A 86 -13.63 4.24 7.33
N PHE A 87 -12.48 3.94 6.71
CA PHE A 87 -11.19 4.25 7.28
C PHE A 87 -10.12 4.50 6.21
N PRO A 88 -9.20 5.46 6.45
CA PRO A 88 -7.98 5.57 5.65
C PRO A 88 -7.07 4.38 5.89
N GLN A 89 -6.31 3.98 4.88
CA GLN A 89 -5.24 3.00 5.02
C GLN A 89 -3.89 3.65 4.71
N ALA A 90 -2.81 3.14 5.31
CA ALA A 90 -1.45 3.57 5.00
C ALA A 90 -0.70 2.46 4.24
N ILE A 91 0.07 2.83 3.22
CA ILE A 91 0.90 1.90 2.44
C ILE A 91 2.34 2.40 2.32
N GLY A 92 3.29 1.49 2.58
CA GLY A 92 4.72 1.79 2.65
C GLY A 92 5.57 1.24 1.52
N HIS A 93 4.99 0.85 0.37
CA HIS A 93 5.76 0.12 -0.67
C HIS A 93 5.54 0.57 -2.12
N ILE A 94 5.53 1.89 -2.33
CA ILE A 94 5.49 2.51 -3.66
C ILE A 94 6.01 3.96 -3.62
N ARG A 95 6.97 4.26 -4.50
CA ARG A 95 7.50 5.61 -4.72
C ARG A 95 6.57 6.47 -5.58
N ASP A 96 6.70 7.80 -5.45
CA ASP A 96 5.88 8.76 -6.21
C ASP A 96 6.00 8.56 -7.74
N GLY A 97 7.22 8.36 -8.24
CA GLY A 97 7.44 8.08 -9.66
C GLY A 97 6.68 6.85 -10.16
N LYS A 98 6.52 5.82 -9.31
CA LYS A 98 5.74 4.63 -9.68
C LYS A 98 4.24 4.86 -9.55
N CYS A 99 3.78 5.62 -8.56
CA CYS A 99 2.37 6.04 -8.46
C CYS A 99 1.93 6.77 -9.73
N ARG A 100 2.73 7.75 -10.18
CA ARG A 100 2.47 8.54 -11.40
C ARG A 100 2.42 7.70 -12.66
N GLN A 101 3.24 6.65 -12.75
CA GLN A 101 3.17 5.68 -13.85
C GLN A 101 1.91 4.81 -13.82
N LEU A 102 1.43 4.43 -12.63
CA LEU A 102 0.30 3.50 -12.46
C LEU A 102 -1.05 4.21 -12.41
N MET A 103 -1.08 5.51 -12.14
CA MET A 103 -2.29 6.32 -11.97
C MET A 103 -2.19 7.65 -12.72
N PRO A 104 -1.76 7.67 -14.00
CA PRO A 104 -1.42 8.90 -14.71
C PRO A 104 -2.60 9.88 -14.80
N ALA A 105 -3.83 9.37 -14.89
CA ALA A 105 -5.05 10.18 -14.95
C ALA A 105 -5.38 10.91 -13.63
N TRP A 106 -4.84 10.45 -12.50
CA TRP A 106 -5.21 10.95 -11.17
C TRP A 106 -4.11 11.75 -10.49
N CYS A 107 -2.91 11.78 -11.08
CA CYS A 107 -1.77 12.51 -10.55
C CYS A 107 -1.74 13.96 -11.10
N PRO A 108 -1.29 14.93 -10.30
CA PRO A 108 -1.03 16.28 -10.80
C PRO A 108 0.11 16.23 -11.82
N SER A 109 0.14 17.21 -12.73
CA SER A 109 1.27 17.40 -13.62
C SER A 109 2.56 17.72 -12.83
N GLY A 110 3.70 17.49 -13.47
CA GLY A 110 5.03 17.76 -12.90
C GLY A 110 5.82 16.51 -12.52
N PRO A 111 7.06 16.71 -12.04
CA PRO A 111 7.97 15.63 -11.74
C PRO A 111 7.57 14.86 -10.48
N ALA A 112 8.14 13.66 -10.34
CA ALA A 112 8.04 12.90 -9.11
C ALA A 112 8.83 13.57 -7.98
N VAL A 113 8.30 13.48 -6.75
CA VAL A 113 8.89 14.05 -5.53
C VAL A 113 9.14 12.91 -4.55
N ASP A 114 10.41 12.63 -4.27
CA ASP A 114 10.83 11.78 -3.16
C ASP A 114 10.95 12.62 -1.87
N GLY A 115 10.82 11.99 -0.72
CA GLY A 115 10.85 12.56 0.64
C GLY A 115 9.50 13.00 1.19
N ALA A 116 8.54 13.36 0.36
CA ALA A 116 7.24 13.84 0.82
C ALA A 116 6.21 12.71 1.02
N LEU A 117 5.34 12.85 2.03
CA LEU A 117 4.11 12.06 2.14
C LEU A 117 3.15 12.42 1.01
N ARG A 118 2.28 11.48 0.65
CA ARG A 118 1.24 11.66 -0.37
C ARG A 118 -0.05 11.03 0.11
N SER A 119 -1.13 11.43 -0.52
CA SER A 119 -2.45 10.89 -0.27
C SER A 119 -3.19 10.64 -1.57
N LEU A 120 -4.13 9.71 -1.50
CA LEU A 120 -5.12 9.48 -2.55
C LEU A 120 -6.50 9.61 -1.95
N VAL A 121 -7.27 10.54 -2.51
CA VAL A 121 -8.66 10.83 -2.16
C VAL A 121 -9.56 10.13 -3.17
N VAL A 122 -10.62 9.51 -2.68
CA VAL A 122 -11.65 8.84 -3.50
C VAL A 122 -13.01 9.37 -3.13
N SER A 123 -13.70 9.99 -4.08
CA SER A 123 -15.08 10.47 -3.94
C SER A 123 -15.94 9.94 -5.09
N GLY A 124 -16.70 8.87 -4.83
CA GLY A 124 -17.46 8.19 -5.87
C GLY A 124 -16.52 7.63 -6.96
N GLN A 125 -16.63 8.19 -8.17
CA GLN A 125 -15.77 7.83 -9.30
C GLN A 125 -14.51 8.70 -9.42
N ASP A 126 -14.46 9.82 -8.69
CA ASP A 126 -13.34 10.74 -8.74
C ASP A 126 -12.20 10.25 -7.84
N VAL A 127 -11.00 10.19 -8.41
CA VAL A 127 -9.77 9.82 -7.71
C VAL A 127 -8.74 10.91 -7.91
N ARG A 128 -8.16 11.38 -6.81
CA ARG A 128 -7.12 12.41 -6.80
C ARG A 128 -5.95 11.96 -5.97
N TYR A 129 -4.80 11.81 -6.62
CA TYR A 129 -3.51 11.61 -5.96
C TYR A 129 -2.83 12.96 -5.76
N GLN A 130 -2.23 13.21 -4.61
CA GLN A 130 -1.61 14.50 -4.29
C GLN A 130 -0.50 14.40 -3.26
N LEU A 131 0.38 15.41 -3.22
CA LEU A 131 1.36 15.58 -2.14
C LEU A 131 0.65 15.94 -0.81
N GLY A 132 1.28 15.58 0.31
CA GLY A 132 0.76 15.78 1.64
C GLY A 132 -0.31 14.77 2.05
N CYS A 133 -0.84 14.95 3.26
CA CYS A 133 -1.87 14.10 3.85
C CYS A 133 -3.23 14.81 3.84
N ALA A 134 -4.09 14.49 2.87
CA ALA A 134 -5.46 15.00 2.87
C ALA A 134 -6.24 14.48 4.09
N PRO A 135 -7.01 15.32 4.80
CA PRO A 135 -7.89 14.85 5.88
C PRO A 135 -8.87 13.76 5.44
N GLU A 136 -9.33 13.83 4.19
CA GLU A 136 -10.28 12.93 3.54
C GLU A 136 -9.61 11.78 2.78
N ALA A 137 -8.28 11.61 2.92
CA ALA A 137 -7.53 10.59 2.20
C ALA A 137 -8.10 9.20 2.46
N ARG A 138 -8.25 8.40 1.39
CA ARG A 138 -8.51 6.97 1.51
C ARG A 138 -7.23 6.15 1.67
N LEU A 139 -6.17 6.62 1.03
CA LEU A 139 -4.84 6.04 1.15
C LEU A 139 -3.82 7.11 1.50
N LEU A 140 -2.95 6.79 2.45
CA LEU A 140 -1.74 7.53 2.78
C LEU A 140 -0.53 6.72 2.29
N PHE A 141 0.38 7.38 1.59
CA PHE A 141 1.59 6.77 1.08
C PHE A 141 2.75 7.19 1.98
N THR A 142 3.40 6.22 2.61
CA THR A 142 4.43 6.45 3.64
C THR A 142 5.85 6.09 3.21
N ASP A 143 6.03 5.36 2.10
CA ASP A 143 7.36 4.97 1.59
C ASP A 143 8.28 6.18 1.35
N ALA A 144 7.71 7.25 0.78
CA ALA A 144 8.39 8.54 0.57
C ALA A 144 9.74 8.43 -0.15
N GLY A 145 10.05 7.31 -0.83
CA GLY A 145 11.34 7.12 -1.46
C GLY A 145 12.51 7.35 -0.49
N MET A 146 12.40 6.87 0.75
CA MET A 146 13.35 7.13 1.85
C MET A 146 14.82 7.00 1.43
N TRP A 147 15.14 5.99 0.63
CA TRP A 147 16.50 5.73 0.14
C TRP A 147 17.06 6.79 -0.83
N HIS A 148 16.18 7.61 -1.42
CA HIS A 148 16.52 8.57 -2.49
C HIS A 148 16.61 10.02 -1.99
N VAL A 149 16.51 10.24 -0.69
CA VAL A 149 16.46 11.58 -0.11
C VAL A 149 17.30 11.64 1.17
N ALA A 150 17.83 12.83 1.48
CA ALA A 150 18.47 13.09 2.77
C ALA A 150 17.47 12.89 3.91
N SER A 151 17.93 12.33 5.04
CA SER A 151 17.04 11.94 6.13
C SER A 151 16.27 13.13 6.73
N GLU A 152 16.82 14.34 6.65
CA GLU A 152 16.24 15.62 7.08
C GLU A 152 15.05 16.05 6.24
N ARG A 153 14.99 15.59 4.99
CA ARG A 153 13.94 15.91 4.02
C ARG A 153 12.89 14.80 3.90
N TYR A 154 13.06 13.71 4.63
CA TYR A 154 12.13 12.59 4.67
C TYR A 154 11.00 12.85 5.67
N GLU A 155 9.77 12.93 5.20
CA GLU A 155 8.59 13.11 6.04
C GLU A 155 8.17 11.78 6.67
N LEU A 156 8.04 11.79 8.00
CA LEU A 156 7.42 10.70 8.77
C LEU A 156 5.93 10.97 8.91
N LEU A 157 5.11 9.91 8.99
CA LEU A 157 3.68 10.03 9.24
C LEU A 157 3.41 9.99 10.75
N ASP A 158 2.76 11.03 11.28
CA ASP A 158 2.07 10.95 12.57
C ASP A 158 0.79 10.12 12.37
N LEU A 159 0.78 8.90 12.91
CA LEU A 159 -0.33 7.96 12.74
C LEU A 159 -1.61 8.45 13.41
N ALA A 160 -1.51 9.15 14.54
CA ALA A 160 -2.66 9.64 15.29
C ALA A 160 -3.30 10.84 14.60
N ALA A 161 -2.47 11.82 14.22
CA ALA A 161 -2.95 13.04 13.57
C ALA A 161 -3.14 12.89 12.04
N ARG A 162 -2.64 11.79 11.45
CA ARG A 162 -2.69 11.50 9.99
C ARG A 162 -2.12 12.63 9.15
N ARG A 163 -0.97 13.17 9.58
CA ARG A 163 -0.27 14.29 8.93
C ARG A 163 1.25 14.11 9.04
N PRO A 164 2.07 14.92 8.33
CA PRO A 164 3.50 14.89 8.54
C PRO A 164 3.85 15.12 10.01
N LEU A 165 4.69 14.25 10.55
CA LEU A 165 5.22 14.35 11.90
C LEU A 165 6.09 15.60 11.99
N THR A 166 5.72 16.50 12.88
CA THR A 166 6.49 17.70 13.16
C THR A 166 7.71 17.29 13.98
N ARG A 167 8.90 17.54 13.46
CA ARG A 167 10.14 17.35 14.23
C ARG A 167 10.25 18.51 15.22
N PRO A 168 10.62 18.25 16.49
CA PRO A 168 10.90 19.30 17.46
C PRO A 168 12.07 20.18 17.02
#